data_AF-A0A1B6NU75-F1
#
_entry.id   AF-A0A1B6NU75-F1
#
_cell.length_a   1.000
_cell.length_b   1.000
_cell.length_c   1.000
_cell.angle_alpha   90.00
_cell.angle_beta   90.00
_cell.angle_gamma   90.00
#
_symmetry.space_group_name_H-M   'P 1'
#
loop_
_entity.id
_entity.type
_entity.pdbx_description
1 polymer ?
#
loop_
_entity_poly.entity_id
_entity_poly.type
_entity_poly.pdbx_seq_one_letter_code
_entity_poly.pdbx_strand_id
1 'polypeptide(L)'
;WIGCCGSVGMKDGEAYLDLNYEEDSSCDTDLNVVMTQKGEFIELQGTAEEKPFTRAQADAMLSLAETGIAELIKMQQTALGW
;
A
#
# COMPACT_ATOMS: atom_id res chain seq x y z
N TRP A 1 -15.02 -5.50 -7.77
CA TRP A 1 -14.75 -5.16 -6.37
C TRP A 1 -13.56 -4.23 -6.30
N ILE A 2 -13.67 -3.22 -5.44
CA ILE A 2 -12.58 -2.31 -5.10
C ILE A 2 -11.85 -2.96 -3.94
N GLY A 3 -10.55 -3.21 -4.10
CA GLY A 3 -9.65 -3.58 -3.03
C GLY A 3 -8.90 -2.34 -2.56
N CYS A 4 -8.79 -2.17 -1.25
CA CYS A 4 -8.03 -1.09 -0.63
C CYS A 4 -6.94 -1.75 0.21
N CYS A 5 -5.71 -1.27 0.08
CA CYS A 5 -4.63 -1.56 1.01
C CYS A 5 -4.45 -0.35 1.91
N GLY A 6 -4.13 -0.58 3.19
CA GLY A 6 -3.76 0.48 4.13
C GLY A 6 -2.47 1.20 3.74
N SER A 7 -1.90 1.97 4.67
CA SER A 7 -0.67 2.73 4.41
C SER A 7 0.49 1.79 4.08
N VAL A 8 1.25 2.19 3.05
CA VAL A 8 2.52 1.59 2.66
C VAL A 8 3.59 2.64 2.87
N GLY A 9 4.66 2.30 3.57
CA GLY A 9 5.70 3.28 3.86
C GLY A 9 7.10 2.74 3.76
N MET A 10 8.05 3.68 3.72
CA MET A 10 9.48 3.40 3.68
C MET A 10 10.11 3.66 5.04
N LYS A 11 10.80 2.65 5.58
CA LYS A 11 11.58 2.77 6.82
C LYS A 11 12.95 2.15 6.61
N ASP A 12 14.01 2.90 6.91
CA ASP A 12 15.41 2.48 6.75
C ASP A 12 15.77 1.93 5.35
N GLY A 13 15.03 2.33 4.32
CA GLY A 13 15.24 1.87 2.93
C GLY A 13 14.46 0.61 2.54
N GLU A 14 13.65 0.05 3.44
CA GLU A 14 12.76 -1.08 3.18
C GLU A 14 11.29 -0.62 3.12
N ALA A 15 10.50 -1.29 2.27
CA ALA A 15 9.07 -1.01 2.11
C ALA A 15 8.24 -1.93 3.03
N TYR A 16 7.29 -1.35 3.74
CA TYR A 16 6.42 -2.03 4.70
C TYR A 16 4.95 -1.80 4.34
N LEU A 17 4.12 -2.83 4.58
CA LEU A 17 2.70 -2.88 4.27
C LEU A 17 1.90 -2.89 5.57
N ASP A 18 0.79 -2.13 5.63
CA ASP A 18 -0.13 -2.11 6.78
C ASP A 18 0.56 -1.64 8.07
N LEU A 19 1.17 -0.46 7.98
CA LEU A 19 1.88 0.15 9.11
C LEU A 19 0.92 0.39 10.27
N ASN A 20 1.28 -0.10 11.45
CA ASN A 20 0.58 0.29 12.67
C ASN A 20 0.92 1.76 13.03
N TYR A 21 0.15 2.39 13.92
CA TYR A 21 0.29 3.82 14.24
C TYR A 21 1.72 4.25 14.66
N GLU A 22 2.46 3.39 15.36
CA GLU A 22 3.85 3.68 15.75
C GLU A 22 4.81 3.58 14.56
N GLU A 23 4.53 2.68 13.63
CA GLU A 23 5.30 2.53 12.39
C GLU A 23 5.00 3.65 11.40
N ASP A 24 3.73 4.05 11.26
CA ASP A 24 3.25 5.17 10.43
C ASP A 24 3.86 6.50 10.88
N SER A 25 3.85 6.76 12.20
CA SER A 25 4.47 7.95 12.81
C SER A 25 6.01 8.00 12.66
N SER A 26 6.67 6.92 12.25
CA SER A 26 8.13 6.84 12.11
C SER A 26 8.60 6.61 10.67
N CYS A 27 7.69 6.55 9.70
CA CYS A 27 8.04 6.38 8.29
C CYS A 27 8.32 7.74 7.63
N ASP A 28 9.35 7.78 6.78
CA ASP A 28 9.73 9.00 6.05
C ASP A 28 8.69 9.36 4.96
N THR A 29 7.83 8.41 4.61
CA THR A 29 6.88 8.49 3.49
C THR A 29 5.70 7.54 3.74
N ASP A 30 4.49 8.03 3.47
CA ASP A 30 3.24 7.25 3.43
C ASP A 30 2.67 7.25 2.00
N LEU A 31 2.24 6.08 1.54
CA LEU A 31 1.57 5.83 0.27
C LEU A 31 0.26 5.06 0.52
N ASN A 32 -0.85 5.68 0.17
CA ASN A 32 -2.18 5.07 0.17
C ASN A 32 -2.55 4.65 -1.26
N VAL A 33 -3.05 3.41 -1.41
CA VAL A 33 -3.30 2.76 -2.71
C VAL A 33 -4.68 2.12 -2.76
N VAL A 34 -5.48 2.51 -3.76
CA VAL A 34 -6.80 1.92 -4.03
C VAL A 34 -6.82 1.33 -5.43
N MET A 35 -7.24 0.07 -5.56
CA MET A 35 -7.23 -0.64 -6.84
C MET A 35 -8.51 -1.43 -7.11
N THR A 36 -8.78 -1.71 -8.38
CA THR A 36 -9.79 -2.69 -8.78
C THR A 36 -9.22 -4.10 -8.65
N GLN A 37 -10.10 -5.09 -8.55
CA GLN A 37 -9.73 -6.52 -8.63
C GLN A 37 -9.00 -6.95 -9.91
N LYS A 38 -8.98 -6.10 -10.95
CA LYS A 38 -8.26 -6.36 -12.21
C LYS A 38 -6.83 -5.81 -12.19
N GLY A 39 -6.41 -5.20 -11.08
CA GLY A 39 -5.10 -4.54 -10.96
C GLY A 39 -5.07 -3.12 -11.53
N GLU A 40 -6.24 -2.47 -11.71
CA GLU A 40 -6.29 -1.09 -12.21
C GLU A 40 -6.27 -0.11 -11.02
N PHE A 41 -5.42 0.91 -11.06
CA PHE A 41 -5.38 1.95 -10.02
C PHE A 41 -6.61 2.86 -10.09
N ILE A 42 -7.25 3.05 -8.95
CA ILE A 42 -8.31 4.05 -8.74
C ILE A 42 -7.70 5.30 -8.11
N GLU A 43 -6.86 5.12 -7.11
CA GLU A 43 -6.23 6.21 -6.36
C GLU A 43 -4.82 5.82 -5.94
N LEU A 44 -3.90 6.78 -6.07
CA LEU A 44 -2.53 6.72 -5.60
C LEU A 44 -2.22 8.05 -4.93
N GLN A 45 -2.07 8.04 -3.61
CA GLN A 45 -1.70 9.23 -2.85
C GLN A 45 -0.43 8.93 -2.06
N GLY A 46 0.68 9.54 -2.46
CA GLY A 46 1.94 9.49 -1.73
C GLY A 46 2.28 10.83 -1.11
N THR A 47 2.59 10.85 0.18
CA THR A 47 3.07 12.03 0.90
C THR A 47 4.43 11.72 1.49
N ALA A 48 5.44 12.52 1.12
CA ALA A 48 6.75 12.49 1.74
C ALA A 48 6.76 13.52 2.88
N GLU A 49 6.73 13.06 4.13
CA GLU A 49 6.68 13.95 5.29
C GLU A 49 8.06 14.52 5.65
N GLU A 50 9.11 13.69 5.62
CA GLU A 50 10.49 14.14 5.86
C GLU A 50 11.34 14.20 4.59
N LYS A 51 11.45 13.07 3.87
CA LYS A 51 12.37 12.93 2.74
C LYS A 51 11.62 12.54 1.47
N PRO A 52 11.91 13.19 0.33
CA PRO A 52 11.41 12.72 -0.96
C PRO A 52 11.88 11.29 -1.22
N PHE A 53 10.98 10.46 -1.72
CA PHE A 53 11.31 9.11 -2.16
C PHE A 53 11.64 9.08 -3.65
N THR A 54 12.49 8.12 -4.02
CA THR A 54 12.87 7.88 -5.41
C THR A 54 11.80 7.10 -6.16
N ARG A 55 11.88 7.12 -7.50
CA ARG A 55 11.01 6.28 -8.33
C ARG A 55 11.12 4.80 -7.99
N ALA A 56 12.33 4.30 -7.72
CA ALA A 56 12.54 2.91 -7.34
C ALA A 56 11.86 2.54 -6.03
N GLN A 57 11.87 3.45 -5.04
CA GLN A 57 11.16 3.26 -3.78
C GLN A 57 9.64 3.29 -3.99
N ALA A 58 9.15 4.20 -4.84
CA ALA A 58 7.73 4.22 -5.22
C ALA A 58 7.29 2.89 -5.85
N ASP A 59 8.06 2.38 -6.81
CA ASP A 59 7.75 1.11 -7.48
C ASP A 59 7.78 -0.08 -6.50
N ALA A 60 8.68 -0.06 -5.51
CA ALA A 60 8.72 -1.08 -4.46
C ALA A 60 7.48 -1.05 -3.56
N MET A 61 7.07 0.14 -3.11
CA MET A 61 5.83 0.31 -2.33
C MET A 61 4.60 -0.11 -3.12
N LEU A 62 4.50 0.28 -4.40
CA LEU A 62 3.38 -0.11 -5.26
C LEU A 62 3.31 -1.62 -5.48
N SER A 63 4.45 -2.29 -5.71
CA SER A 63 4.52 -3.74 -5.87
C SER A 63 4.04 -4.48 -4.61
N LEU A 64 4.38 -3.93 -3.44
CA LEU A 64 3.95 -4.46 -2.15
C LEU A 64 2.45 -4.25 -1.93
N ALA A 65 1.94 -3.05 -2.25
CA ALA A 65 0.52 -2.72 -2.19
C ALA A 65 -0.32 -3.64 -3.09
N GLU A 66 0.12 -3.86 -4.34
CA GLU A 66 -0.55 -4.77 -5.29
C GLU A 66 -0.70 -6.18 -4.73
N THR A 67 0.37 -6.70 -4.12
CA THR A 67 0.37 -8.04 -3.51
C THR A 67 -0.60 -8.09 -2.33
N GLY A 68 -0.56 -7.10 -1.43
CA GLY A 68 -1.46 -7.00 -0.29
C GLY A 68 -2.93 -6.89 -0.69
N ILE A 69 -3.25 -6.06 -1.70
CA ILE A 69 -4.62 -5.89 -2.21
C ILE A 69 -5.14 -7.21 -2.79
N ALA A 70 -4.31 -7.94 -3.53
CA ALA A 70 -4.71 -9.23 -4.09
C ALA A 70 -5.08 -10.24 -3.00
N GLU A 71 -4.32 -10.28 -1.90
CA GLU A 71 -4.62 -11.12 -0.74
C GLU A 71 -5.90 -10.68 -0.02
N LEU A 72 -6.09 -9.37 0.20
CA LEU A 72 -7.30 -8.82 0.83
C LEU A 72 -8.55 -9.13 0.00
N ILE A 73 -8.49 -9.00 -1.31
CA ILE A 73 -9.62 -9.34 -2.19
C ILE A 73 -9.95 -10.83 -2.07
N LYS A 74 -8.96 -11.72 -2.02
CA LYS A 74 -9.17 -13.15 -1.85
C LYS A 74 -9.84 -13.47 -0.49
N MET A 75 -9.41 -12.79 0.57
CA MET A 75 -10.03 -12.93 1.89
C MET A 75 -11.48 -12.40 1.91
N GLN A 76 -11.74 -11.26 1.26
CA GLN A 76 -13.08 -10.71 1.12
C GLN A 76 -14.03 -11.65 0.35
N GLN A 77 -13.56 -12.22 -0.77
CA GLN A 77 -14.32 -13.20 -1.55
C GLN A 77 -14.69 -14.42 -0.70
N THR A 78 -13.72 -14.92 0.08
CA THR A 78 -13.93 -16.05 0.99
C THR A 78 -14.96 -15.72 2.07
N ALA A 79 -14.85 -14.54 2.70
CA ALA A 79 -15.76 -14.11 3.77
C ALA A 79 -17.19 -13.86 3.27
N LEU A 80 -17.36 -13.38 2.05
CA LEU A 80 -18.66 -13.09 1.44
C LEU A 80 -19.28 -14.29 0.72
N GLY A 81 -18.55 -15.40 0.61
CA GLY A 81 -19.04 -16.66 0.05
C GLY A 81 -19.31 -16.60 -1.45
N TRP A 82 -18.49 -15.87 -2.21
CA TRP A 82 -18.57 -15.84 -3.67
C TRP A 82 -17.85 -17.02 -4.32
#